data_AF-A0A382KCV8-F1
#
_entry.id   AF-A0A382KCV8-F1
#
_cell.length_a   1.000
_cell.length_b   1.000
_cell.length_c   1.000
_cell.angle_alpha   90.00
_cell.angle_beta   90.00
_cell.angle_gamma   90.00
#
_symmetry.space_group_name_H-M   'P 1'
#
loop_
_entity.id
_entity.type
_entity.pdbx_description
1 polymer ?
#
loop_
_entity_poly.entity_id
_entity_poly.type
_entity_poly.pdbx_seq_one_letter_code
_entity_poly.pdbx_strand_id
1 'polypeptide(L)'
;MVVAGENIDSGSRIGGMARGLELKATDCIMNVGNCELTHCGIGFGMMLDGSHFSLFMKQLDFLLLGLDQLVNTFQFIRAHREPELLGGFTIYLVVCYQGHQGAQS
;
A
#
# COMPACT_ATOMS: atom_id res chain seq x y z
N MET A 1 -11.53 3.27 7.40
CA MET A 1 -10.18 3.15 6.81
C MET A 1 -10.15 1.91 5.94
N VAL A 2 -9.39 1.92 4.84
CA VAL A 2 -9.21 0.71 4.01
C VAL A 2 -7.81 0.17 4.22
N VAL A 3 -7.72 -1.13 4.51
CA VAL A 3 -6.47 -1.87 4.63
C VAL A 3 -6.41 -2.83 3.45
N ALA A 4 -5.42 -2.66 2.59
CA ALA A 4 -5.29 -3.44 1.38
C ALA A 4 -3.93 -4.13 1.29
N GLY A 5 -3.87 -5.22 0.55
CA GLY A 5 -2.60 -5.87 0.20
C GLY A 5 -2.82 -7.24 -0.44
N GLU A 6 -1.73 -7.87 -0.85
CA GLU A 6 -1.79 -9.17 -1.52
C GLU A 6 -1.90 -10.29 -0.48
N ASN A 7 -3.09 -10.89 -0.36
CA ASN A 7 -3.41 -11.96 0.58
C ASN A 7 -3.11 -11.59 2.06
N ILE A 8 -3.69 -10.49 2.53
CA ILE A 8 -3.43 -9.94 3.88
C ILE A 8 -4.30 -10.59 4.98
N ASP A 9 -5.46 -11.14 4.63
CA ASP A 9 -6.31 -11.90 5.55
C ASP A 9 -6.16 -13.43 5.40
N SER A 10 -5.49 -13.87 4.34
CA SER A 10 -5.44 -15.25 3.86
C SER A 10 -3.99 -15.73 3.71
N GLY A 11 -3.80 -17.06 3.65
CA GLY A 11 -2.48 -17.66 3.49
C GLY A 11 -1.47 -17.26 4.57
N SER A 12 -0.27 -16.87 4.14
CA SER A 12 0.83 -16.49 5.05
C SER A 12 0.74 -15.06 5.59
N ARG A 13 -0.20 -14.23 5.10
CA ARG A 13 -0.38 -12.83 5.52
C ARG A 13 0.92 -12.01 5.42
N ILE A 14 1.60 -12.12 4.28
CA ILE A 14 2.90 -11.51 3.98
C ILE A 14 3.93 -11.86 5.07
N GLY A 15 4.25 -13.16 5.18
CA GLY A 15 5.24 -13.63 6.17
C GLY A 15 4.83 -13.38 7.62
N GLY A 16 3.53 -13.24 7.89
CA GLY A 16 2.97 -12.93 9.20
C GLY A 16 2.88 -11.43 9.53
N MET A 17 3.32 -10.53 8.65
CA MET A 17 3.25 -9.07 8.88
C MET A 17 1.82 -8.58 9.11
N ALA A 18 0.85 -9.16 8.40
CA ALA A 18 -0.58 -8.83 8.54
C ALA A 18 -1.33 -9.78 9.51
N ARG A 19 -0.61 -10.57 10.33
CA ARG A 19 -1.25 -11.47 11.31
C ARG A 19 -1.80 -10.67 12.48
N GLY A 20 -3.05 -10.94 12.85
CA GLY A 20 -3.71 -10.28 13.98
C GLY A 20 -4.20 -8.86 13.67
N LEU A 21 -4.37 -8.49 12.40
CA LEU A 21 -5.06 -7.25 12.05
C LEU A 21 -6.50 -7.31 12.59
N GLU A 22 -6.78 -6.47 13.58
CA GLU A 22 -8.11 -6.25 14.14
C GLU A 22 -8.66 -4.95 13.55
N LEU A 23 -9.72 -5.08 12.77
CA LEU A 23 -10.40 -3.94 12.16
C LEU A 23 -11.49 -3.38 13.08
N LYS A 24 -11.70 -2.06 13.03
CA LYS A 24 -12.93 -1.47 13.56
C LYS A 24 -14.10 -1.83 12.64
N ALA A 25 -15.33 -1.77 13.16
CA ALA A 25 -16.54 -2.12 12.40
C ALA A 25 -16.73 -1.31 11.10
N THR A 26 -16.11 -0.13 10.99
CA THR A 26 -16.17 0.76 9.82
C THR A 26 -15.00 0.57 8.85
N ASP A 27 -14.04 -0.29 9.17
CA ASP A 27 -12.87 -0.53 8.35
C ASP A 27 -13.10 -1.72 7.40
N CYS A 28 -12.36 -1.73 6.29
CA CYS A 28 -12.48 -2.76 5.27
C CYS A 28 -11.10 -3.34 4.97
N ILE A 29 -10.98 -4.68 4.99
CA ILE A 29 -9.83 -5.40 4.44
C ILE A 29 -10.13 -5.74 2.98
N MET A 30 -9.18 -5.43 2.11
CA MET A 30 -9.28 -5.72 0.68
C MET A 30 -8.04 -6.49 0.22
N ASN A 31 -8.25 -7.74 -0.23
CA ASN A 31 -7.20 -8.42 -0.99
C ASN A 31 -7.16 -7.88 -2.40
N VAL A 32 -5.95 -7.55 -2.85
CA VAL A 32 -5.68 -7.02 -4.18
C VAL A 32 -4.72 -7.95 -4.91
N GLY A 33 -4.72 -7.91 -6.25
CA GLY A 33 -3.77 -8.67 -7.08
C GLY A 33 -2.37 -8.05 -7.09
N ASN A 34 -1.42 -8.62 -7.82
CA ASN A 34 -0.06 -8.06 -7.92
C ASN A 34 -0.05 -6.90 -8.94
N CYS A 35 -0.51 -5.72 -8.53
CA CYS A 35 -0.67 -4.54 -9.40
C CYS A 35 -0.30 -3.25 -8.65
N GLU A 36 0.96 -3.10 -8.25
CA GLU A 36 1.43 -2.02 -7.37
C GLU A 36 1.16 -0.62 -7.90
N LEU A 37 1.23 -0.44 -9.23
CA LEU A 37 0.84 0.82 -9.88
C LEU A 37 -0.62 1.19 -9.56
N THR A 38 -1.52 0.22 -9.67
CA THR A 38 -2.95 0.39 -9.34
C THR A 38 -3.13 0.64 -7.84
N HIS A 39 -2.41 -0.08 -6.98
CA HIS A 39 -2.51 0.10 -5.54
C HIS A 39 -2.10 1.52 -5.11
N CYS A 40 -0.99 2.02 -5.64
CA CYS A 40 -0.52 3.37 -5.36
C CYS A 40 -1.51 4.41 -5.89
N GLY A 41 -2.05 4.23 -7.10
CA GLY A 41 -3.07 5.11 -7.66
C GLY A 41 -4.35 5.16 -6.83
N ILE A 42 -4.86 4.01 -6.39
CA ILE A 42 -6.02 3.92 -5.48
C ILE A 42 -5.70 4.59 -4.14
N GLY A 43 -4.52 4.33 -3.57
CA GLY A 43 -4.09 4.92 -2.31
C GLY A 43 -4.05 6.45 -2.36
N PHE A 44 -3.52 7.03 -3.44
CA PHE A 44 -3.55 8.47 -3.65
C PHE A 44 -4.96 9.01 -3.93
N GLY A 45 -5.79 8.27 -4.66
CA GLY A 45 -7.20 8.65 -4.87
C GLY A 45 -7.97 8.74 -3.55
N MET A 46 -7.81 7.73 -2.69
CA MET A 46 -8.38 7.71 -1.33
C MET A 46 -7.86 8.86 -0.47
N MET A 47 -6.56 9.14 -0.54
CA MET A 47 -5.94 10.26 0.17
C MET A 47 -6.52 11.61 -0.27
N LEU A 48 -6.81 11.79 -1.56
CA LEU A 48 -7.43 12.99 -2.10
C LEU A 48 -8.89 13.18 -1.65
N ASP A 49 -9.59 12.09 -1.33
CA ASP A 49 -10.94 12.09 -0.78
C ASP A 49 -10.98 12.43 0.73
N GLY A 50 -9.82 12.58 1.37
CA GLY A 50 -9.71 12.77 2.83
C GLY A 50 -9.71 11.44 3.61
N SER A 51 -9.79 10.30 2.91
CA SER A 51 -9.84 8.96 3.50
C SER A 51 -8.44 8.38 3.78
N HIS A 52 -8.39 7.37 4.66
CA HIS A 52 -7.14 6.68 5.00
C HIS A 52 -7.02 5.31 4.30
N PHE A 53 -5.87 5.07 3.68
CA PHE A 53 -5.50 3.85 2.97
C PHE A 53 -4.16 3.29 3.47
N SER A 54 -4.18 2.06 3.96
CA SER A 54 -2.99 1.33 4.41
C SER A 54 -2.72 0.18 3.45
N LEU A 55 -1.59 0.23 2.75
CA LEU A 55 -1.18 -0.78 1.78
C LEU A 55 -0.09 -1.67 2.37
N PHE A 56 -0.33 -2.97 2.41
CA PHE A 56 0.65 -3.98 2.80
C PHE A 56 1.19 -4.64 1.52
N MET A 57 2.50 -4.51 1.29
CA MET A 57 3.20 -5.03 0.12
C MET A 57 4.19 -6.11 0.53
N LYS A 58 4.41 -7.08 -0.36
CA LYS A 58 5.34 -8.18 -0.12
C LYS A 58 6.78 -7.70 0.14
N GLN A 59 7.36 -6.95 -0.78
CA GLN A 59 8.79 -6.57 -0.73
C GLN A 59 9.01 -5.15 -1.28
N LEU A 60 10.09 -4.51 -0.83
CA LEU A 60 10.48 -3.16 -1.31
C LEU A 60 10.67 -3.09 -2.82
N ASP A 61 11.18 -4.15 -3.45
CA ASP A 61 11.50 -4.15 -4.89
C ASP A 61 10.23 -3.96 -5.76
N PHE A 62 9.08 -4.48 -5.32
CA PHE A 62 7.81 -4.30 -6.02
C PHE A 62 7.34 -2.84 -6.02
N LEU A 63 7.86 -2.00 -5.11
CA LEU A 63 7.55 -0.58 -5.10
C LEU A 63 8.01 0.12 -6.40
N LEU A 64 9.01 -0.44 -7.09
CA LEU A 64 9.45 0.05 -8.40
C LEU A 64 8.34 -0.02 -9.45
N LEU A 65 7.42 -0.99 -9.33
CA LEU A 65 6.28 -1.12 -10.23
C LEU A 65 5.25 0.00 -10.04
N GLY A 66 5.25 0.66 -8.87
CA GLY A 66 4.42 1.82 -8.55
C GLY A 66 5.14 3.17 -8.61
N LEU A 67 6.40 3.22 -9.08
CA LEU A 67 7.28 4.38 -8.97
C LEU A 67 6.67 5.65 -9.58
N ASP A 68 6.01 5.53 -10.73
CA ASP A 68 5.38 6.67 -11.41
C ASP A 68 4.33 7.37 -10.52
N GLN A 69 3.47 6.60 -9.86
CA GLN A 69 2.49 7.16 -8.92
C GLN A 69 3.19 7.81 -7.72
N LEU A 70 4.19 7.14 -7.15
CA LEU A 70 4.89 7.60 -5.95
C LEU A 70 5.71 8.87 -6.18
N VAL A 71 6.25 9.05 -7.39
CA VAL A 71 7.06 10.22 -7.73
C VAL A 71 6.20 11.27 -8.40
N ASN A 72 5.59 10.98 -9.55
CA ASN A 72 4.92 12.00 -10.34
C ASN A 72 3.58 12.41 -9.73
N THR A 73 2.69 11.44 -9.44
CA THR A 73 1.37 11.75 -8.88
C THR A 73 1.48 12.38 -7.50
N PHE A 74 2.33 11.83 -6.61
CA PHE A 74 2.50 12.42 -5.29
C PHE A 74 3.05 13.85 -5.32
N GLN A 75 4.03 14.12 -6.18
CA GLN A 75 4.57 15.47 -6.33
C GLN A 75 3.52 16.45 -6.87
N PHE A 76 2.67 16.00 -7.80
CA PHE A 76 1.56 16.81 -8.28
C PHE A 76 0.57 17.13 -7.14
N ILE A 77 0.22 16.14 -6.32
CA ILE A 77 -0.68 16.33 -5.17
C ILE A 77 -0.09 17.35 -4.19
N ARG A 78 1.19 17.19 -3.82
CA ARG A 78 1.89 18.11 -2.91
C ARG A 78 1.99 19.53 -3.44
N ALA A 79 2.06 19.71 -4.76
CA ALA A 79 2.16 21.03 -5.37
C ALA A 79 0.82 21.78 -5.45
N HIS A 80 -0.33 21.08 -5.44
CA HIS A 80 -1.62 21.68 -5.76
C HIS A 80 -2.71 21.49 -4.69
N ARG A 81 -2.48 20.68 -3.64
CA ARG A 81 -3.47 20.39 -2.61
C ARG A 81 -3.00 20.83 -1.24
N GLU A 82 -3.93 21.36 -0.45
CA GLU A 82 -3.71 21.75 0.95
C GLU A 82 -3.57 20.48 1.81
N PRO A 83 -2.45 20.31 2.55
CA PRO A 83 -2.20 19.12 3.35
C PRO A 83 -3.28 18.82 4.38
N GLU A 84 -3.96 19.84 4.91
CA GLU A 84 -5.00 19.72 5.93
C GLU A 84 -6.28 19.04 5.43
N LEU A 85 -6.49 19.04 4.11
CA LEU A 85 -7.64 18.42 3.47
C LEU A 85 -7.35 16.98 3.02
N LEU A 86 -6.09 16.52 3.12
CA LEU A 86 -5.69 15.20 2.67
C LEU A 86 -5.89 14.16 3.77
N GLY A 87 -6.30 12.97 3.33
CA GLY A 87 -6.26 11.77 4.14
C GLY A 87 -4.84 11.22 4.28
N GLY A 88 -4.73 9.94 4.59
CA GLY A 88 -3.43 9.28 4.80
C GLY A 88 -3.23 8.12 3.84
N PHE A 89 -2.06 8.06 3.20
CA PHE A 89 -1.61 6.88 2.48
C PHE A 89 -0.32 6.35 3.13
N THR A 90 -0.36 5.12 3.64
CA THR A 90 0.79 4.47 4.29
C THR A 90 1.07 3.12 3.65
N ILE A 91 2.35 2.86 3.36
CA ILE A 91 2.81 1.60 2.78
C ILE A 91 3.64 0.85 3.84
N TYR A 92 3.21 -0.37 4.15
CA TYR A 92 3.93 -1.34 4.97
C TYR A 92 4.54 -2.38 4.04
N LEU A 93 5.84 -2.60 4.13
CA LEU A 93 6.55 -3.54 3.27
C LEU A 93 7.66 -4.24 4.02
N VAL A 94 8.05 -5.42 3.52
CA VAL A 94 9.22 -6.13 4.04
C VAL A 94 10.46 -5.68 3.25
N VAL A 95 11.49 -5.25 3.98
CA VAL A 95 12.82 -5.07 3.41
C VAL A 95 13.54 -6.40 3.53
N CYS A 96 13.91 -6.98 2.40
CA CYS A 96 14.59 -8.27 2.37
C CYS A 96 16.02 -8.14 1.85
N TYR A 97 16.89 -9.02 2.34
CA TYR A 97 18.24 -9.15 1.82
C TYR A 97 18.24 -10.09 0.61
N GLN A 98 18.31 -9.51 -0.59
CA GLN A 98 18.19 -10.26 -1.86
C GLN A 98 19.28 -11.34 -2.03
N GLY A 99 20.44 -11.20 -1.39
CA GLY A 99 21.55 -12.16 -1.51
C GLY A 99 21.24 -13.58 -1.02
N HIS A 100 20.16 -13.79 -0.26
CA HIS A 100 19.77 -15.10 0.28
C HIS A 100 18.35 -15.57 -0.08
N GLN A 101 17.61 -14.83 -0.91
CA GLN A 101 16.16 -15.05 -1.06
C GLN A 101 15.74 -15.72 -2.39
N GLY A 102 16.65 -15.85 -3.35
CA GLY A 102 16.33 -16.37 -4.68
C GLY A 102 15.62 -15.34 -5.58
N ALA A 103 15.10 -15.77 -6.73
CA ALA A 103 14.44 -14.88 -7.68
C ALA A 103 13.07 -14.40 -7.15
N GLN A 104 12.75 -13.13 -7.37
CA GLN A 104 11.43 -12.57 -7.04
C GLN A 104 10.42 -12.78 -8.16
N SER A 105 9.17 -13.05 -7.78
CA SER A 105 7.99 -13.13 -8.65
C SER A 105 6.75 -12.60 -7.95
#